data_AF-A0A9R1DY75-F1
#
_entry.id   AF-A0A9R1DY75-F1
#
_cell.length_a   1.000
_cell.length_b   1.000
_cell.length_c   1.000
_cell.angle_alpha   90.00
_cell.angle_beta   90.00
_cell.angle_gamma   90.00
#
_symmetry.space_group_name_H-M   'P 1'
#
loop_
_entity.id
_entity.type
_entity.pdbx_description
1 polymer ?
#
loop_
_entity_poly.entity_id
_entity_poly.type
_entity_poly.pdbx_seq_one_letter_code
_entity_poly.pdbx_strand_id
1 'polypeptide(L)'
;MRGALISSSDGHESLKAELVHHRKQKQGTSDPLPDTTPLSLAASGAACQRAQSSPSSPPPPPPPLNPIPPAPPRSMAAKWAQKTVVIPAQRRGCHLITPKILREIEGDLSGFKCGLAHLFLQHTSASLTINENYDSDVQADTETFLNKIVPEGRSAPWKHTMEGPDDMPAHIKSSMFGCALTIPITDGHLNLGTWQGIWLCEHRDHASARKIVVTLNGI
;
A
#
# COMPACT_ATOMS: atom_id res chain seq x y z
N MET A 1 -4.87 28.94 64.57
CA MET A 1 -6.15 28.62 65.25
C MET A 1 -7.26 28.61 64.20
N ARG A 2 -8.05 27.52 64.14
CA ARG A 2 -9.30 27.33 63.36
C ARG A 2 -9.11 27.28 61.82
N GLY A 3 -9.69 26.36 61.05
CA GLY A 3 -10.61 25.24 61.31
C GLY A 3 -11.42 24.90 60.05
N ALA A 4 -11.77 23.62 59.92
CA ALA A 4 -12.83 22.97 59.11
C ALA A 4 -12.72 23.02 57.56
N LEU A 5 -12.56 21.89 56.85
CA LEU A 5 -13.48 20.75 56.58
C LEU A 5 -14.68 21.13 55.71
N ILE A 6 -14.88 20.40 54.59
CA ILE A 6 -16.15 19.77 54.16
C ILE A 6 -15.84 18.78 53.01
N SER A 7 -16.41 17.58 53.14
CA SER A 7 -16.51 16.47 52.20
C SER A 7 -17.83 16.48 51.43
N SER A 8 -17.90 15.91 50.22
CA SER A 8 -19.03 15.19 49.57
C SER A 8 -18.71 15.05 48.07
N SER A 9 -18.59 13.86 47.47
CA SER A 9 -19.57 12.81 47.12
C SER A 9 -20.34 13.06 45.81
N ASP A 10 -20.43 11.96 45.04
CA ASP A 10 -21.44 11.60 44.03
C ASP A 10 -21.30 12.06 42.56
N GLY A 11 -20.91 11.07 41.73
CA GLY A 11 -21.82 10.42 40.77
C GLY A 11 -22.20 11.15 39.47
N HIS A 12 -21.89 10.55 38.30
CA HIS A 12 -22.95 10.14 37.37
C HIS A 12 -22.48 9.15 36.29
N GLU A 13 -23.33 8.16 36.09
CA GLU A 13 -23.36 7.12 35.06
C GLU A 13 -23.67 7.65 33.65
N SER A 14 -23.16 6.90 32.64
CA SER A 14 -23.84 6.33 31.45
C SER A 14 -24.63 7.22 30.47
N LEU A 15 -24.41 7.01 29.15
CA LEU A 15 -25.36 7.08 28.02
C LEU A 15 -24.57 6.75 26.71
N LYS A 16 -24.58 5.52 26.18
CA LYS A 16 -25.52 4.87 25.21
C LYS A 16 -25.61 5.48 23.78
N ALA A 17 -25.12 4.69 22.82
CA ALA A 17 -25.76 4.13 21.60
C ALA A 17 -26.62 4.96 20.62
N GLU A 18 -26.34 4.69 19.33
CA GLU A 18 -27.23 4.55 18.13
C GLU A 18 -28.04 5.74 17.56
N LEU A 19 -27.88 5.92 16.22
CA LEU A 19 -28.87 6.36 15.22
C LEU A 19 -28.18 6.24 13.83
N VAL A 20 -28.46 5.36 12.85
CA VAL A 20 -29.68 4.80 12.23
C VAL A 20 -30.37 5.75 11.21
N HIS A 21 -30.35 5.31 9.93
CA HIS A 21 -31.36 5.45 8.85
C HIS A 21 -31.34 6.61 7.80
N HIS A 22 -31.12 6.26 6.50
CA HIS A 22 -32.10 6.26 5.37
C HIS A 22 -31.35 6.11 4.01
N ARG A 23 -31.47 5.02 3.21
CA ARG A 23 -32.56 4.51 2.35
C ARG A 23 -32.87 5.37 1.09
N LYS A 24 -32.51 4.90 -0.12
CA LYS A 24 -33.44 4.41 -1.18
C LYS A 24 -32.79 4.20 -2.57
N GLN A 25 -33.16 3.07 -3.17
CA GLN A 25 -33.06 2.68 -4.57
C GLN A 25 -33.93 3.56 -5.50
N LYS A 26 -33.58 3.60 -6.79
CA LYS A 26 -34.54 3.73 -7.90
C LYS A 26 -34.18 2.75 -9.03
N GLN A 27 -35.11 1.84 -9.30
CA GLN A 27 -35.25 1.00 -10.49
C GLN A 27 -36.26 1.64 -11.45
N GLY A 28 -36.15 1.31 -12.73
CA GLY A 28 -37.11 1.58 -13.80
C GLY A 28 -36.38 1.71 -15.15
N THR A 29 -36.80 1.15 -16.28
CA THR A 29 -37.98 0.36 -16.70
C THR A 29 -37.63 -0.28 -18.06
N SER A 30 -38.17 -1.47 -18.35
CA SER A 30 -38.22 -2.17 -19.64
C SER A 30 -39.16 -1.45 -20.64
N ASP A 31 -39.03 -1.51 -21.97
CA ASP A 31 -39.36 -2.55 -22.98
C ASP A 31 -39.41 -1.83 -24.38
N PRO A 32 -39.78 -2.43 -25.53
CA PRO A 32 -39.29 -3.65 -26.22
C PRO A 32 -38.97 -3.41 -27.73
N LEU A 33 -38.43 -4.45 -28.40
CA LEU A 33 -38.26 -4.59 -29.87
C LEU A 33 -39.58 -4.92 -30.58
N PRO A 34 -39.71 -4.65 -31.90
CA PRO A 34 -40.65 -5.36 -32.76
C PRO A 34 -39.99 -6.32 -33.75
N ASP A 35 -40.75 -7.39 -33.95
CA ASP A 35 -40.61 -8.56 -34.81
C ASP A 35 -41.22 -8.29 -36.20
N THR A 36 -40.64 -8.82 -37.28
CA THR A 36 -41.36 -8.99 -38.55
C THR A 36 -40.88 -10.24 -39.32
N THR A 37 -41.87 -11.08 -39.60
CA THR A 37 -41.90 -12.37 -40.31
C THR A 37 -41.79 -12.22 -41.85
N PRO A 38 -41.70 -13.34 -42.61
CA PRO A 38 -41.00 -13.38 -43.91
C PRO A 38 -41.92 -13.23 -45.14
N LEU A 39 -41.32 -12.85 -46.27
CA LEU A 39 -41.94 -12.82 -47.60
C LEU A 39 -41.54 -14.05 -48.43
N SER A 40 -42.54 -14.83 -48.84
CA SER A 40 -42.45 -15.82 -49.92
C SER A 40 -42.58 -15.13 -51.28
N LEU A 41 -41.88 -15.58 -52.32
CA LEU A 41 -42.43 -15.61 -53.68
C LEU A 41 -41.70 -16.58 -54.62
N ALA A 42 -42.51 -17.51 -55.15
CA ALA A 42 -42.57 -18.09 -56.49
C ALA A 42 -41.31 -18.48 -57.30
N ALA A 43 -41.40 -19.72 -57.77
CA ALA A 43 -40.59 -20.37 -58.78
C ALA A 43 -40.77 -19.80 -60.19
N SER A 44 -39.74 -19.96 -61.03
CA SER A 44 -39.90 -20.11 -62.47
C SER A 44 -38.92 -21.18 -62.96
N GLY A 45 -39.46 -22.20 -63.62
CA GLY A 45 -38.70 -23.34 -64.14
C GLY A 45 -38.02 -23.04 -65.46
N ALA A 46 -36.84 -23.63 -65.63
CA ALA A 46 -36.22 -23.86 -66.93
C ALA A 46 -35.55 -25.24 -66.88
N ALA A 47 -36.07 -26.17 -67.70
CA ALA A 47 -35.51 -27.50 -67.87
C ALA A 47 -34.21 -27.42 -68.66
N CYS A 48 -33.11 -27.89 -68.08
CA CYS A 48 -31.83 -28.07 -68.77
C CYS A 48 -31.41 -29.54 -68.69
N GLN A 49 -31.01 -30.08 -69.84
CA GLN A 49 -30.81 -31.48 -70.12
C GLN A 49 -29.67 -32.09 -69.28
N ARG A 50 -29.91 -33.28 -68.72
CA ARG A 50 -28.92 -34.07 -67.97
C ARG A 50 -27.84 -34.59 -68.91
N ALA A 51 -26.62 -34.09 -68.76
CA ALA A 51 -25.41 -34.84 -69.10
C ALA A 51 -25.07 -35.77 -67.93
N GLN A 52 -24.98 -37.08 -68.18
CA GLN A 52 -24.53 -38.05 -67.20
C GLN A 52 -23.01 -37.93 -67.05
N SER A 53 -22.53 -37.29 -65.98
CA SER A 53 -21.15 -37.36 -65.53
C SER A 53 -21.06 -38.32 -64.34
N SER A 54 -20.17 -39.30 -64.45
CA SER A 54 -19.81 -40.26 -63.40
C SER A 54 -19.45 -39.53 -62.09
N PRO A 55 -19.83 -40.04 -60.90
CA PRO A 55 -19.50 -39.40 -59.64
C PRO A 55 -18.00 -39.53 -59.35
N SER A 56 -17.29 -38.41 -59.31
CA SER A 56 -15.93 -38.33 -58.76
C SER A 56 -16.01 -38.47 -57.23
N SER A 57 -15.21 -39.39 -56.67
CA SER A 57 -15.11 -39.60 -55.22
C SER A 57 -14.80 -38.30 -54.47
N PRO A 58 -15.40 -38.08 -53.28
CA PRO A 58 -15.11 -36.90 -52.47
C PRO A 58 -13.63 -36.91 -52.01
N PRO A 59 -12.99 -35.74 -51.89
CA PRO A 59 -11.63 -35.65 -51.38
C PRO A 59 -11.58 -36.15 -49.92
N PRO A 60 -10.45 -36.73 -49.48
CA PRO A 60 -10.28 -37.18 -48.11
C PRO A 60 -10.39 -35.99 -47.13
N PRO A 61 -10.88 -36.22 -45.90
CA PRO A 61 -10.94 -35.18 -44.89
C PRO A 61 -9.52 -34.67 -44.56
N PRO A 62 -9.38 -33.38 -44.22
CA PRO A 62 -8.10 -32.84 -43.81
C PRO A 62 -7.59 -33.58 -42.57
N PRO A 63 -6.26 -33.73 -42.42
CA PRO A 63 -5.68 -34.33 -41.22
C PRO A 63 -6.09 -33.53 -39.98
N PRO A 64 -6.21 -34.17 -38.81
CA PRO A 64 -6.50 -33.48 -37.56
C PRO A 64 -5.44 -32.41 -37.29
N LEU A 65 -5.88 -31.19 -37.00
CA LEU A 65 -4.99 -30.12 -36.57
C LEU A 65 -4.34 -30.53 -35.26
N ASN A 66 -3.00 -30.49 -35.21
CA ASN A 66 -2.27 -30.70 -33.97
C ASN A 66 -2.73 -29.67 -32.92
N PRO A 67 -2.84 -30.04 -31.63
CA PRO A 67 -3.12 -29.10 -30.57
C PRO A 67 -2.10 -27.96 -30.59
N ILE A 68 -2.58 -26.72 -30.57
CA ILE A 68 -1.70 -25.55 -30.39
C ILE A 68 -1.01 -25.72 -29.04
N PRO A 69 0.33 -25.72 -28.97
CA PRO A 69 1.02 -25.80 -27.70
C PRO A 69 0.59 -24.62 -26.80
N PRO A 70 0.46 -24.82 -25.48
CA PRO A 70 0.13 -23.73 -24.58
C PRO A 70 1.13 -22.60 -24.76
N ALA A 71 0.64 -21.35 -24.74
CA ALA A 71 1.48 -20.18 -24.81
C ALA A 71 2.59 -20.29 -23.74
N PRO A 72 3.86 -19.94 -24.07
CA PRO A 72 4.92 -19.98 -23.08
C PRO A 72 4.51 -19.12 -21.88
N PRO A 73 4.85 -19.53 -20.65
CA PRO A 73 4.56 -18.72 -19.47
C PRO A 73 5.12 -17.32 -19.70
N ARG A 74 4.31 -16.29 -19.46
CA ARG A 74 4.78 -14.89 -19.51
C ARG A 74 6.04 -14.82 -18.67
N SER A 75 7.14 -14.39 -19.30
CA SER A 75 8.41 -14.18 -18.63
C SER A 75 8.18 -13.26 -17.43
N MET A 76 8.40 -13.79 -16.23
CA MET A 76 8.44 -13.03 -14.99
C MET A 76 9.79 -12.28 -14.95
N ALA A 77 9.94 -11.31 -15.84
CA ALA A 77 11.16 -10.53 -15.96
C ALA A 77 11.37 -9.70 -14.69
N ALA A 78 12.60 -9.63 -14.20
CA ALA A 78 12.93 -8.79 -13.06
C ALA A 78 12.60 -7.32 -13.38
N LYS A 79 11.74 -6.73 -12.56
CA LYS A 79 11.31 -5.34 -12.60
C LYS A 79 12.03 -4.56 -11.51
N TRP A 80 12.36 -3.31 -11.81
CA TRP A 80 12.88 -2.33 -10.87
C TRP A 80 12.08 -1.04 -10.96
N ALA A 81 11.81 -0.41 -9.83
CA ALA A 81 11.26 0.94 -9.74
C ALA A 81 11.95 1.68 -8.60
N GLN A 82 12.17 2.98 -8.73
CA GLN A 82 12.75 3.79 -7.66
C GLN A 82 12.04 5.14 -7.61
N LYS A 83 11.66 5.55 -6.40
CA LYS A 83 10.99 6.83 -6.16
C LYS A 83 11.51 7.45 -4.87
N THR A 84 11.72 8.76 -4.88
CA THR A 84 11.99 9.52 -3.65
C THR A 84 10.67 10.02 -3.07
N VAL A 85 10.40 9.63 -1.82
CA VAL A 85 9.27 10.10 -1.03
C VAL A 85 9.75 11.20 -0.09
N VAL A 86 9.06 12.33 -0.08
CA VAL A 86 9.31 13.42 0.87
C VAL A 86 8.31 13.32 2.02
N ILE A 87 8.84 13.18 3.23
CA ILE A 87 8.08 13.29 4.47
C ILE A 87 8.18 14.74 4.95
N PRO A 88 7.06 15.46 5.15
CA PRO A 88 7.09 16.81 5.71
C PRO A 88 7.82 16.84 7.05
N ALA A 89 8.34 18.02 7.40
CA ALA A 89 8.99 18.24 8.69
C ALA A 89 8.12 17.70 9.83
N GLN A 90 8.72 16.88 10.69
CA GLN A 90 8.09 16.36 11.88
C GLN A 90 8.69 17.02 13.11
N ARG A 91 7.90 17.13 14.17
CA ARG A 91 8.44 17.40 15.51
C ARG A 91 9.27 16.19 15.96
N ARG A 92 10.14 16.37 16.95
CA ARG A 92 10.82 15.24 17.61
C ARG A 92 9.82 14.15 18.03
N GLY A 93 10.21 12.89 17.82
CA GLY A 93 9.47 11.71 18.23
C GLY A 93 9.41 10.64 17.14
N CYS A 94 8.68 9.57 17.43
CA CYS A 94 8.39 8.51 16.47
C CYS A 94 7.06 8.79 15.76
N HIS A 95 7.01 8.63 14.44
CA HIS A 95 5.83 8.94 13.62
C HIS A 95 5.52 7.79 12.67
N LEU A 96 4.28 7.30 12.68
CA LEU A 96 3.80 6.33 11.70
C LEU A 96 3.71 6.96 10.30
N ILE A 97 4.58 6.52 9.38
CA ILE A 97 4.64 7.04 8.00
C ILE A 97 4.13 6.05 6.95
N THR A 98 3.71 4.83 7.34
CA THR A 98 3.18 3.79 6.43
C THR A 98 2.16 4.35 5.43
N PRO A 99 1.12 5.12 5.84
CA PRO A 99 0.10 5.60 4.90
C PRO A 99 0.66 6.56 3.83
N LYS A 100 1.68 7.36 4.18
CA LYS A 100 2.34 8.27 3.25
C LYS A 100 3.22 7.50 2.26
N ILE A 101 3.99 6.52 2.74
CA ILE A 101 4.80 5.65 1.88
C ILE A 101 3.93 4.92 0.88
N LEU A 102 2.89 4.21 1.35
CA LEU A 102 2.00 3.43 0.48
C LEU A 102 1.35 4.28 -0.60
N ARG A 103 0.78 5.43 -0.23
CA ARG A 103 0.16 6.36 -1.19
C ARG A 103 1.12 6.80 -2.30
N GLU A 104 2.40 6.97 -1.98
CA GLU A 104 3.39 7.42 -2.95
C GLU A 104 3.86 6.31 -3.88
N ILE A 105 3.87 5.05 -3.44
CA ILE A 105 4.44 3.94 -4.22
C ILE A 105 3.39 2.99 -4.79
N GLU A 106 2.11 3.15 -4.46
CA GLU A 106 1.01 2.23 -4.82
C GLU A 106 1.01 1.85 -6.31
N GLY A 107 1.13 2.84 -7.20
CA GLY A 107 1.13 2.60 -8.65
C GLY A 107 2.34 1.81 -9.17
N ASP A 108 3.51 1.96 -8.55
CA ASP A 108 4.69 1.17 -8.89
C ASP A 108 4.60 -0.25 -8.29
N LEU A 109 4.11 -0.32 -7.05
CA LEU A 109 4.01 -1.51 -6.22
C LEU A 109 3.04 -2.54 -6.79
N SER A 110 1.90 -2.10 -7.32
CA SER A 110 0.84 -2.99 -7.85
C SER A 110 1.30 -3.91 -8.99
N GLY A 111 2.44 -3.59 -9.63
CA GLY A 111 3.01 -4.39 -10.70
C GLY A 111 3.99 -5.47 -10.25
N PHE A 112 4.17 -5.71 -8.95
CA PHE A 112 5.08 -6.71 -8.40
C PHE A 112 4.29 -7.87 -7.77
N LYS A 113 4.49 -9.09 -8.26
CA LYS A 113 3.98 -10.34 -7.69
C LYS A 113 4.78 -10.75 -6.45
N CYS A 114 6.10 -10.65 -6.51
CA CYS A 114 7.03 -11.03 -5.44
C CYS A 114 8.29 -10.18 -5.52
N GLY A 115 8.77 -9.64 -4.40
CA GLY A 115 9.95 -8.79 -4.42
C GLY A 115 10.36 -8.25 -3.05
N LEU A 116 11.17 -7.21 -3.08
CA LEU A 116 11.61 -6.44 -1.92
C LEU A 116 11.40 -4.95 -2.19
N ALA A 117 10.98 -4.24 -1.15
CA ALA A 117 10.98 -2.79 -1.06
C ALA A 117 12.09 -2.38 -0.11
N HIS A 118 13.15 -1.77 -0.65
CA HIS A 118 14.21 -1.17 0.14
C HIS A 118 13.93 0.32 0.34
N LEU A 119 13.82 0.76 1.58
CA LEU A 119 13.63 2.16 1.96
C LEU A 119 14.94 2.66 2.56
N PHE A 120 15.47 3.76 2.03
CA PHE A 120 16.70 4.38 2.50
C PHE A 120 16.45 5.85 2.83
N LEU A 121 16.52 6.20 4.11
CA LEU A 121 16.43 7.56 4.61
C LEU A 121 17.75 8.30 4.37
N GLN A 122 17.68 9.40 3.63
CA GLN A 122 18.83 10.25 3.34
C GLN A 122 19.04 11.27 4.47
N HIS A 123 19.32 10.78 5.68
CA HIS A 123 19.63 11.62 6.84
C HIS A 123 20.45 10.85 7.90
N THR A 124 21.20 11.59 8.73
CA THR A 124 22.08 11.03 9.77
C THR A 124 21.59 11.26 11.20
N SER A 125 20.57 12.09 11.36
CA SER A 125 19.98 12.48 12.66
C SER A 125 18.51 12.08 12.80
N ALA A 126 18.03 11.20 11.93
CA ALA A 126 16.69 10.61 11.94
C ALA A 126 16.82 9.18 11.47
N SER A 127 15.94 8.29 11.91
CA SER A 127 16.01 6.86 11.58
C SER A 127 14.69 6.29 11.11
N LEU A 128 14.77 5.09 10.51
CA LEU A 128 13.62 4.28 10.16
C LEU A 128 13.57 3.04 11.04
N THR A 129 12.37 2.66 11.45
CA THR A 129 12.12 1.39 12.16
C THR A 129 10.77 0.81 11.79
N ILE A 130 10.55 -0.46 12.09
CA ILE A 130 9.26 -1.13 12.00
C ILE A 130 8.82 -1.50 13.41
N ASN A 131 7.66 -0.99 13.82
CA ASN A 131 7.09 -1.27 15.13
C ASN A 131 5.55 -1.19 15.08
N GLU A 132 4.87 -1.22 16.22
CA GLU A 132 3.42 -1.25 16.31
C GLU A 132 2.75 -0.09 15.54
N ASN A 133 1.62 -0.35 14.87
CA ASN A 133 0.89 0.66 14.09
C ASN A 133 -0.46 1.08 14.70
N TYR A 134 -0.78 0.59 15.91
CA TYR A 134 -2.11 0.74 16.52
C TYR A 134 -2.11 1.75 17.66
N ASP A 135 -1.31 1.51 18.71
CA ASP A 135 -1.28 2.38 19.88
C ASP A 135 -0.20 3.47 19.75
N SER A 136 -0.60 4.73 19.92
CA SER A 136 0.33 5.87 19.93
C SER A 136 1.24 5.90 21.14
N ASP A 137 0.86 5.25 22.24
CA ASP A 137 1.66 5.20 23.46
C ASP A 137 3.00 4.49 23.20
N VAL A 138 3.03 3.48 22.31
CA VAL A 138 4.28 2.81 21.90
C VAL A 138 5.26 3.80 21.26
N GLN A 139 4.78 4.79 20.50
CA GLN A 139 5.62 5.84 19.90
C GLN A 139 6.15 6.78 20.99
N ALA A 140 5.32 7.16 21.96
CA ALA A 140 5.70 8.05 23.06
C ALA A 140 6.68 7.39 24.04
N ASP A 141 6.46 6.11 24.38
CA ASP A 141 7.34 5.33 25.25
C ASP A 141 8.69 5.06 24.59
N THR A 142 8.70 4.80 23.28
CA THR A 142 9.95 4.66 22.52
C THR A 142 10.77 5.95 22.59
N GLU A 143 10.14 7.11 22.39
CA GLU A 143 10.80 8.42 22.50
C GLU A 143 11.32 8.68 23.92
N THR A 144 10.51 8.37 24.94
CA THR A 144 10.89 8.47 26.35
C THR A 144 12.12 7.60 26.67
N PHE A 145 12.12 6.37 26.17
CA PHE A 145 13.25 5.45 26.31
C PHE A 145 14.51 6.01 25.64
N LEU A 146 14.43 6.46 24.39
CA LEU A 146 15.56 7.03 23.65
C LEU A 146 16.18 8.23 24.36
N ASN A 147 15.35 9.13 24.91
CA ASN A 147 15.82 10.29 25.66
C ASN A 147 16.48 9.92 27.00
N LYS A 148 16.10 8.78 27.59
CA LYS A 148 16.74 8.26 28.81
C LYS A 148 18.11 7.65 28.51
N ILE A 149 18.25 6.88 27.43
CA ILE A 149 19.49 6.16 27.11
C ILE A 149 20.52 7.03 26.36
N VAL A 150 20.04 8.02 25.61
CA VAL A 150 20.87 8.99 24.90
C VAL A 150 20.45 10.40 25.37
N PRO A 151 20.89 10.81 26.57
CA PRO A 151 20.46 12.06 27.17
C PRO A 151 20.98 13.29 26.42
N GLU A 152 20.28 14.39 26.58
CA GLU A 152 20.62 15.71 26.03
C GLU A 152 21.01 16.70 27.14
N GLY A 153 21.54 17.85 26.72
CA GLY A 153 21.77 19.01 27.60
C GLY A 153 23.12 19.01 28.32
N ARG A 154 23.25 19.91 29.31
CA ARG A 154 24.54 20.27 29.93
C ARG A 154 25.25 19.13 30.65
N SER A 155 24.51 18.14 31.13
CA SER A 155 25.05 16.96 31.80
C SER A 155 25.40 15.83 30.84
N ALA A 156 25.05 15.96 29.55
CA ALA A 156 25.30 14.92 28.57
C ALA A 156 26.78 14.93 28.14
N PRO A 157 27.47 13.77 28.14
CA PRO A 157 28.92 13.70 27.94
C PRO A 157 29.32 13.75 26.45
N TRP A 158 28.61 14.52 25.62
CA TRP A 158 28.82 14.55 24.17
C TRP A 158 29.79 15.64 23.74
N LYS A 159 30.71 15.30 22.86
CA LYS A 159 31.69 16.24 22.31
C LYS A 159 31.16 17.01 21.10
N HIS A 160 30.37 16.37 20.25
CA HIS A 160 29.79 16.97 19.06
C HIS A 160 28.52 17.74 19.46
N THR A 161 28.55 19.06 19.34
CA THR A 161 27.48 19.96 19.83
C THR A 161 27.30 21.18 18.92
N MET A 162 27.87 21.14 17.71
CA MET A 162 27.95 22.34 16.85
C MET A 162 26.57 22.80 16.38
N GLU A 163 25.62 21.87 16.19
CA GLU A 163 24.26 22.20 15.75
C GLU A 163 23.25 22.26 16.91
N GLY A 164 23.72 22.32 18.16
CA GLY A 164 22.88 22.43 19.35
C GLY A 164 22.92 21.21 20.28
N PRO A 165 22.13 21.25 21.37
CA PRO A 165 22.15 20.22 22.41
C PRO A 165 21.62 18.85 21.94
N ASP A 166 20.84 18.82 20.86
CA ASP A 166 20.22 17.62 20.30
C ASP A 166 20.98 16.98 19.14
N ASP A 167 22.09 17.60 18.73
CA ASP A 167 22.90 17.22 17.58
C ASP A 167 23.48 15.80 17.70
N MET A 168 24.48 15.60 18.57
CA MET A 168 25.05 14.26 18.78
C MET A 168 24.03 13.22 19.28
N PRO A 169 23.11 13.54 20.20
CA PRO A 169 22.05 12.61 20.58
C PRO A 169 21.26 12.08 19.39
N ALA A 170 20.89 12.95 18.45
CA ALA A 170 20.17 12.56 17.25
C ALA A 170 21.00 11.61 16.37
N HIS A 171 22.30 11.84 16.23
CA HIS A 171 23.21 10.93 15.51
C HIS A 171 23.33 9.55 16.16
N ILE A 172 23.40 9.50 17.50
CA ILE A 172 23.46 8.22 18.24
C ILE A 172 22.14 7.47 18.08
N LYS A 173 21.00 8.12 18.37
CA LYS A 173 19.66 7.51 18.23
C LYS A 173 19.41 7.05 16.79
N SER A 174 19.86 7.83 15.79
CA SER A 174 19.82 7.43 14.38
C SER A 174 20.63 6.16 14.11
N SER A 175 21.81 6.02 14.70
CA SER A 175 22.69 4.85 14.50
C SER A 175 22.17 3.58 15.19
N MET A 176 21.36 3.73 16.25
CA MET A 176 20.76 2.60 16.96
C MET A 176 19.70 1.87 16.15
N PHE A 177 18.86 2.59 15.41
CA PHE A 177 17.84 1.99 14.54
C PHE A 177 18.33 1.85 13.10
N GLY A 178 19.13 2.79 12.61
CA GLY A 178 19.61 2.84 11.25
C GLY A 178 18.71 3.65 10.31
N CYS A 179 19.19 3.83 9.08
CA CYS A 179 18.53 4.63 8.05
C CYS A 179 17.81 3.79 7.00
N ALA A 180 17.79 2.46 7.12
CA ALA A 180 17.32 1.59 6.06
C ALA A 180 16.38 0.49 6.54
N LEU A 181 15.39 0.17 5.73
CA LEU A 181 14.48 -0.97 5.91
C LEU A 181 14.41 -1.76 4.61
N THR A 182 14.23 -3.07 4.71
CA THR A 182 13.94 -3.92 3.55
C THR A 182 12.71 -4.76 3.90
N ILE A 183 11.63 -4.58 3.13
CA ILE A 183 10.31 -5.15 3.40
C ILE A 183 9.93 -6.07 2.22
N PRO A 184 9.44 -7.29 2.44
CA PRO A 184 8.99 -8.14 1.35
C PRO A 184 7.77 -7.56 0.62
N ILE A 185 7.65 -7.85 -0.67
CA ILE A 185 6.50 -7.51 -1.50
C ILE A 185 5.79 -8.80 -1.87
N THR A 186 4.46 -8.83 -1.75
CA THR A 186 3.63 -9.96 -2.16
C THR A 186 2.34 -9.44 -2.79
N ASP A 187 2.06 -9.89 -4.01
CA ASP A 187 0.84 -9.57 -4.77
C ASP A 187 0.49 -8.06 -4.78
N GLY A 188 1.49 -7.21 -5.01
CA GLY A 188 1.32 -5.76 -5.10
C GLY A 188 1.23 -5.03 -3.76
N HIS A 189 1.54 -5.70 -2.65
CA HIS A 189 1.49 -5.14 -1.31
C HIS A 189 2.82 -5.27 -0.57
N LEU A 190 3.12 -4.30 0.31
CA LEU A 190 4.15 -4.49 1.32
C LEU A 190 3.67 -5.56 2.31
N ASN A 191 4.43 -6.65 2.42
CA ASN A 191 4.10 -7.79 3.24
C ASN A 191 4.57 -7.57 4.69
N LEU A 192 3.90 -6.62 5.36
CA LEU A 192 4.05 -6.32 6.78
C LEU A 192 3.07 -7.18 7.59
N GLY A 193 3.45 -7.54 8.82
CA GLY A 193 2.51 -8.14 9.77
C GLY A 193 1.38 -7.17 10.16
N THR A 194 0.27 -7.69 10.68
CA THR A 194 -0.94 -6.91 11.04
C THR A 194 -0.62 -5.66 11.86
N TRP A 195 0.25 -5.80 12.85
CA TRP A 195 0.62 -4.73 13.76
C TRP A 195 1.87 -3.96 13.33
N GLN A 196 2.51 -4.32 12.22
CA GLN A 196 3.73 -3.65 11.79
C GLN A 196 3.43 -2.38 10.99
N GLY A 197 4.12 -1.30 11.36
CA GLY A 197 4.11 -0.03 10.67
C GLY A 197 5.51 0.52 10.47
N ILE A 198 5.72 1.23 9.38
CA ILE A 198 6.96 1.95 9.07
C ILE A 198 6.93 3.27 9.83
N TRP A 199 7.92 3.48 10.68
CA TRP A 199 8.08 4.69 11.45
C TRP A 199 9.24 5.53 10.94
N LEU A 200 9.06 6.86 10.98
CA LEU A 200 10.15 7.82 10.97
C LEU A 200 10.39 8.26 12.42
N CYS A 201 11.58 8.01 12.95
CA CYS A 201 12.01 8.54 14.23
C CYS A 201 12.79 9.84 13.98
N GLU A 202 12.16 10.98 14.26
CA GLU A 202 12.78 12.29 14.18
C GLU A 202 13.43 12.62 15.53
N HIS A 203 14.75 12.81 15.53
CA HIS A 203 15.49 13.03 16.78
C HIS A 203 15.84 14.50 17.01
N ARG A 204 15.62 15.39 16.04
CA ARG A 204 15.85 16.83 16.17
C ARG A 204 14.58 17.57 16.57
N ASP A 205 14.71 18.61 17.39
CA ASP A 205 13.58 19.46 17.78
C ASP A 205 13.06 20.30 16.61
N HIS A 206 13.98 20.77 15.76
CA HIS A 206 13.71 21.65 14.62
C HIS A 206 14.17 21.00 13.32
N ALA A 207 13.43 19.99 12.88
CA ALA A 207 13.76 19.25 11.67
C ALA A 207 13.21 19.89 10.39
N SER A 208 13.95 19.71 9.29
CA SER A 208 13.44 19.93 7.94
C SER A 208 12.76 18.66 7.40
N ALA A 209 12.13 18.76 6.23
CA ALA A 209 11.54 17.60 5.56
C ALA A 209 12.58 16.49 5.31
N ARG A 210 12.17 15.22 5.47
CA ARG A 210 13.03 14.05 5.26
C ARG A 210 12.78 13.43 3.90
N LYS A 211 13.83 12.91 3.27
CA LYS A 211 13.77 12.20 1.99
C LYS A 211 14.04 10.72 2.20
N ILE A 212 13.14 9.88 1.71
CA ILE A 212 13.28 8.42 1.73
C ILE A 212 13.30 7.94 0.28
N VAL A 213 14.40 7.31 -0.14
CA VAL A 213 14.49 6.64 -1.43
C VAL A 213 13.88 5.25 -1.27
N VAL A 214 12.80 4.98 -1.99
CA VAL A 214 12.17 3.67 -2.04
C VAL A 214 12.58 3.00 -3.35
N THR A 215 13.22 1.85 -3.26
CA THR A 215 13.61 1.01 -4.40
C THR A 215 12.82 -0.28 -4.32
N LEU A 216 12.05 -0.57 -5.36
CA LEU A 216 11.28 -1.81 -5.51
C LEU A 216 11.99 -2.70 -6.52
N ASN A 217 12.21 -3.96 -6.17
CA ASN A 217 12.79 -4.94 -7.08
C ASN A 217 12.12 -6.30 -6.90
N GLY A 218 11.85 -7.00 -8.00
CA GLY A 218 11.12 -8.25 -7.95
C GLY A 218 10.61 -8.68 -9.31
N ILE A 219 9.61 -9.54 -9.31
CA ILE A 219 8.92 -10.05 -10.50
C ILE A 219 7.42 -9.76 -10.43
#